data_AF-T5RKU6-F1
#
_entry.id   AF-T5RKU6-F1
#
_cell.length_a   1.000
_cell.length_b   1.000
_cell.length_c   1.000
_cell.angle_alpha   90.00
_cell.angle_beta   90.00
_cell.angle_gamma   90.00
#
_symmetry.space_group_name_H-M   'P 1'
#
loop_
_entity.id
_entity.type
_entity.pdbx_description
1 polymer ?
#
loop_
_entity_poly.entity_id
_entity_poly.type
_entity_poly.pdbx_seq_one_letter_code
_entity_poly.pdbx_strand_id
1 'polypeptide(L)'
;MAESLDLSGIEEALRTVASSQQSSLLFTVLGAIISGVVVFVLGEWSRELWLAPLQRYKSIKEQIAYLLIHHKKWYMDPIDLKSVCTQSVADSYNQASNAISDIAAQLFGFAETLPKFHPGVPSAEKLKDAAQALIGLSNGLYLPNGIKANRTEDPSIYTTQNENRVNDIRSILGLSKPKEKE
;
A
#
# COMPACT_ATOMS: atom_id res chain seq x y z
N MET A 1 43.53 -58.25 55.83
CA MET A 1 42.74 -57.02 55.96
C MET A 1 42.37 -56.59 54.54
N ALA A 2 41.13 -56.84 54.13
CA ALA A 2 40.62 -56.36 52.86
C ALA A 2 39.88 -55.04 53.15
N GLU A 3 40.46 -53.94 52.71
CA GLU A 3 39.88 -52.61 52.81
C GLU A 3 38.75 -52.53 51.78
N SER A 4 37.50 -52.56 52.25
CA SER A 4 36.33 -52.44 51.39
C SER A 4 36.29 -51.01 50.83
N LEU A 5 36.64 -50.84 49.57
CA LEU A 5 36.51 -49.58 48.84
C LEU A 5 35.06 -49.09 48.93
N ASP A 6 34.87 -47.94 49.56
CA ASP A 6 33.59 -47.26 49.69
C ASP A 6 33.16 -46.69 48.32
N LEU A 7 32.33 -47.45 47.61
CA LEU A 7 31.79 -47.11 46.29
C LEU A 7 30.56 -46.19 46.35
N SER A 8 30.03 -45.91 47.55
CA SER A 8 28.79 -45.13 47.72
C SER A 8 28.91 -43.70 47.20
N GLY A 9 30.06 -43.05 47.45
CA GLY A 9 30.34 -41.69 46.95
C GLY A 9 30.46 -41.60 45.42
N ILE A 10 30.85 -42.70 44.76
CA ILE A 10 30.94 -42.76 43.29
C ILE A 10 29.55 -42.84 42.67
N GLU A 11 28.64 -43.64 43.24
CA GLU A 11 27.26 -43.75 42.76
C GLU A 11 26.48 -42.44 42.92
N GLU A 12 26.66 -41.74 44.02
CA GLU A 12 26.00 -40.45 44.28
C GLU A 12 26.49 -39.36 43.33
N ALA A 13 27.80 -39.29 43.08
CA ALA A 13 28.38 -38.40 42.08
C ALA A 13 27.84 -38.72 40.67
N LEU A 14 27.74 -40.01 40.30
CA LEU A 14 27.22 -40.44 38.99
C LEU A 14 25.76 -40.01 38.78
N ARG A 15 24.91 -40.17 39.81
CA ARG A 15 23.50 -39.75 39.77
C ARG A 15 23.34 -38.23 39.68
N THR A 16 24.20 -37.48 40.36
CA THR A 16 24.20 -36.02 40.32
C THR A 16 24.62 -35.49 38.95
N VAL A 17 25.61 -36.11 38.31
CA VAL A 17 26.02 -35.78 36.93
C VAL A 17 24.93 -36.16 35.93
N ALA A 18 24.34 -37.36 36.04
CA ALA A 18 23.27 -37.78 35.13
C ALA A 18 22.03 -36.88 35.22
N SER A 19 21.58 -36.52 36.43
CA SER A 19 20.41 -35.63 36.62
C SER A 19 20.68 -34.20 36.18
N SER A 20 21.88 -33.65 36.40
CA SER A 20 22.25 -32.32 35.92
C SER A 20 22.36 -32.25 34.40
N GLN A 21 22.90 -33.30 33.76
CA GLN A 21 22.99 -33.41 32.31
C GLN A 21 21.61 -33.60 31.65
N GLN A 22 20.70 -34.33 32.30
CA GLN A 22 19.32 -34.48 31.81
C GLN A 22 18.53 -33.17 31.96
N SER A 23 18.76 -32.41 33.03
CA SER A 23 18.13 -31.11 33.25
C SER A 23 18.55 -30.09 32.19
N SER A 24 19.85 -30.02 31.86
CA SER A 24 20.36 -29.07 30.85
C SER A 24 19.85 -29.35 29.44
N LEU A 25 19.71 -30.63 29.08
CA LEU A 25 19.11 -31.05 27.81
C LEU A 25 17.63 -30.63 27.71
N LEU A 26 16.85 -30.80 28.79
CA LEU A 26 15.44 -30.36 28.81
C LEU A 26 15.30 -28.85 28.63
N PHE A 27 16.14 -28.04 29.28
CA PHE A 27 16.12 -26.57 29.09
C PHE A 27 16.52 -26.16 27.67
N THR A 28 17.47 -26.87 27.06
CA THR A 28 17.90 -26.58 25.68
C THR A 28 16.78 -26.92 24.69
N VAL A 29 16.12 -28.06 24.86
CA VAL A 29 15.00 -28.49 24.01
C VAL A 29 13.81 -27.55 24.19
N LEU A 30 13.42 -27.23 25.43
CA LEU A 30 12.34 -26.28 25.70
C LEU A 30 12.66 -24.88 25.16
N GLY A 31 13.90 -24.42 25.33
CA GLY A 31 14.37 -23.15 24.76
C GLY A 31 14.30 -23.13 23.23
N ALA A 32 14.67 -24.22 22.57
CA ALA A 32 14.55 -24.35 21.11
C ALA A 32 13.08 -24.35 20.64
N ILE A 33 12.20 -25.04 21.35
CA ILE A 33 10.75 -25.06 21.05
C ILE A 33 10.16 -23.65 21.23
N ILE A 34 10.42 -23.00 22.36
CA ILE A 34 9.93 -21.65 22.65
C ILE A 34 10.48 -20.66 21.63
N SER A 35 11.78 -20.74 21.30
CA SER A 35 12.40 -19.90 20.27
C SER A 35 11.75 -20.08 18.91
N GLY A 36 11.50 -21.33 18.50
CA GLY A 36 10.80 -21.64 17.25
C GLY A 36 9.40 -21.03 17.20
N VAL A 37 8.62 -21.14 18.29
CA VAL A 37 7.28 -20.55 18.38
C VAL A 37 7.34 -19.03 18.32
N VAL A 38 8.29 -18.39 19.03
CA VAL A 38 8.46 -16.93 19.00
C VAL A 38 8.77 -16.43 17.58
N VAL A 39 9.71 -17.07 16.89
CA VAL A 39 10.05 -16.73 15.51
C VAL A 39 8.86 -16.93 14.57
N PHE A 40 8.11 -18.02 14.75
CA PHE A 40 6.90 -18.29 13.97
C PHE A 40 5.84 -17.19 14.16
N VAL A 41 5.54 -16.83 15.41
CA VAL A 41 4.57 -15.76 15.74
C VAL A 41 5.03 -14.41 15.18
N LEU A 42 6.31 -14.07 15.30
CA LEU A 42 6.86 -12.84 14.72
C LEU A 42 6.76 -12.83 13.18
N GLY A 43 6.94 -13.98 12.55
CA GLY A 43 6.79 -14.16 11.10
C GLY A 43 5.36 -13.90 10.65
N GLU A 44 4.38 -14.54 11.28
CA GLU A 44 2.95 -14.34 10.99
C GLU A 44 2.51 -12.90 11.28
N TRP A 45 2.95 -12.33 12.40
CA TRP A 45 2.69 -10.93 12.74
C TRP A 45 3.24 -9.99 11.65
N SER A 46 4.47 -10.20 11.21
CA SER A 46 5.10 -9.40 10.15
C SER A 46 4.36 -9.53 8.82
N ARG A 47 3.86 -10.73 8.51
CA ARG A 47 3.10 -10.98 7.29
C ARG A 47 1.78 -10.20 7.27
N GLU A 48 1.02 -10.28 8.35
CA GLU A 48 -0.30 -9.65 8.47
C GLU A 48 -0.18 -8.12 8.51
N LEU A 49 0.73 -7.59 9.33
CA LEU A 49 0.80 -6.15 9.60
C LEU A 49 1.70 -5.37 8.64
N TRP A 50 2.64 -6.03 7.96
CA TRP A 50 3.54 -5.34 7.02
C TRP A 50 3.35 -5.82 5.58
N LEU A 51 3.42 -7.13 5.32
CA LEU A 51 3.44 -7.62 3.94
C LEU A 51 2.10 -7.43 3.24
N ALA A 52 1.00 -7.75 3.90
CA ALA A 52 -0.35 -7.60 3.35
C ALA A 52 -0.70 -6.14 2.95
N PRO A 53 -0.54 -5.12 3.82
CA PRO A 53 -0.83 -3.74 3.43
C PRO A 53 0.12 -3.24 2.33
N LEU A 54 1.38 -3.67 2.32
CA LEU A 54 2.33 -3.29 1.28
C LEU A 54 1.94 -3.87 -0.09
N GLN A 55 1.50 -5.12 -0.15
CA GLN A 55 1.02 -5.74 -1.39
C GLN A 55 -0.23 -5.05 -1.93
N ARG A 56 -1.20 -4.77 -1.05
CA ARG A 56 -2.43 -4.06 -1.43
C ARG A 56 -2.13 -2.65 -1.92
N TYR A 57 -1.24 -1.93 -1.23
CA TYR A 57 -0.78 -0.61 -1.67
C TYR A 57 -0.14 -0.66 -3.06
N LYS A 58 0.76 -1.61 -3.32
CA LYS A 58 1.41 -1.77 -4.62
C LYS A 58 0.40 -2.02 -5.75
N SER A 59 -0.61 -2.84 -5.50
CA SER A 59 -1.68 -3.10 -6.47
C SER A 59 -2.50 -1.85 -6.77
N ILE A 60 -2.92 -1.08 -5.76
CA ILE A 60 -3.65 0.18 -5.96
C ILE A 60 -2.76 1.18 -6.71
N LYS A 61 -1.49 1.31 -6.32
CA LYS A 61 -0.51 2.19 -6.97
C LYS A 61 -0.32 1.85 -8.45
N GLU A 62 -0.24 0.56 -8.79
CA GLU A 62 -0.15 0.09 -10.18
C GLU A 62 -1.40 0.47 -10.98
N GLN A 63 -2.59 0.24 -10.44
CA GLN A 63 -3.85 0.61 -11.08
C GLN A 63 -3.95 2.12 -11.33
N ILE A 64 -3.55 2.94 -10.35
CA ILE A 64 -3.49 4.40 -10.52
C ILE A 64 -2.51 4.78 -11.64
N ALA A 65 -1.32 4.18 -11.66
CA ALA A 65 -0.33 4.45 -12.70
C ALA A 65 -0.86 4.12 -14.10
N TYR A 66 -1.52 2.97 -14.23
CA TYR A 66 -2.18 2.56 -15.46
C TYR A 66 -3.28 3.55 -15.87
N LEU A 67 -4.20 3.90 -14.97
CA LEU A 67 -5.30 4.83 -15.25
C LEU A 67 -4.81 6.20 -15.68
N LEU A 68 -3.79 6.75 -15.02
CA LEU A 68 -3.19 8.04 -15.38
C LEU A 68 -2.59 8.03 -16.79
N ILE A 69 -1.99 6.92 -17.22
CA ILE A 69 -1.45 6.82 -18.58
C ILE A 69 -2.57 6.59 -19.59
N HIS A 70 -3.45 5.63 -19.30
CA HIS A 70 -4.52 5.21 -20.21
C HIS A 70 -5.52 6.34 -20.50
N HIS A 71 -5.88 7.12 -19.47
CA HIS A 71 -6.84 8.21 -19.61
C HIS A 71 -6.21 9.59 -19.82
N LYS A 72 -4.89 9.68 -20.15
CA LYS A 72 -4.19 10.96 -20.40
C LYS A 72 -4.95 11.88 -21.33
N LYS A 73 -5.45 11.34 -22.43
CA LYS A 73 -6.20 12.10 -23.43
C LYS A 73 -7.39 12.84 -22.82
N TRP A 74 -8.13 12.20 -21.93
CA TRP A 74 -9.42 12.70 -21.44
C TRP A 74 -9.26 13.81 -20.41
N TYR A 75 -8.31 13.70 -19.49
CA TYR A 75 -8.09 14.77 -18.50
C TYR A 75 -7.24 15.93 -19.04
N MET A 76 -6.55 15.75 -20.18
CA MET A 76 -5.83 16.84 -20.85
C MET A 76 -6.71 17.68 -21.77
N ASP A 77 -7.84 17.12 -22.20
CA ASP A 77 -8.82 17.78 -23.07
C ASP A 77 -10.21 17.77 -22.40
N PRO A 78 -10.43 18.60 -21.37
CA PRO A 78 -11.69 18.63 -20.64
C PRO A 78 -12.83 19.15 -21.52
N ILE A 79 -14.01 18.57 -21.38
CA ILE A 79 -15.17 18.86 -22.23
C ILE A 79 -16.32 19.51 -21.47
N ASP A 80 -17.11 20.32 -22.15
CA ASP A 80 -18.46 20.68 -21.69
C ASP A 80 -19.44 19.59 -22.16
N LEU A 81 -19.88 18.74 -21.22
CA LEU A 81 -20.83 17.64 -21.42
C LEU A 81 -22.09 18.04 -22.19
N LYS A 82 -22.61 19.25 -21.99
CA LYS A 82 -23.81 19.74 -22.68
C LYS A 82 -23.54 20.14 -24.13
N SER A 83 -22.27 20.41 -24.46
CA SER A 83 -21.83 20.77 -25.81
C SER A 83 -21.39 19.57 -26.65
N VAL A 84 -21.37 18.36 -26.07
CA VAL A 84 -20.96 17.15 -26.77
C VAL A 84 -22.05 16.68 -27.72
N CYS A 85 -21.72 16.59 -29.01
CA CYS A 85 -22.68 16.23 -30.06
C CYS A 85 -22.98 14.72 -30.14
N THR A 86 -22.25 13.87 -29.43
CA THR A 86 -22.38 12.40 -29.54
C THR A 86 -22.34 11.71 -28.19
N GLN A 87 -23.38 10.91 -27.89
CA GLN A 87 -23.50 10.15 -26.65
C GLN A 87 -22.26 9.28 -26.36
N SER A 88 -21.69 8.65 -27.39
CA SER A 88 -20.49 7.80 -27.26
C SER A 88 -19.27 8.54 -26.69
N VAL A 89 -19.10 9.84 -27.00
CA VAL A 89 -18.01 10.65 -26.44
C VAL A 89 -18.29 10.94 -24.97
N ALA A 90 -19.51 11.36 -24.64
CA ALA A 90 -19.92 11.60 -23.25
C ALA A 90 -19.75 10.33 -22.39
N ASP A 91 -20.12 9.17 -22.92
CA ASP A 91 -19.97 7.87 -22.25
C ASP A 91 -18.49 7.54 -21.99
N SER A 92 -17.58 7.88 -22.92
CA SER A 92 -16.14 7.65 -22.75
C SER A 92 -15.55 8.50 -21.62
N TYR A 93 -15.96 9.77 -21.52
CA TYR A 93 -15.55 10.64 -20.41
C TYR A 93 -16.16 10.20 -19.08
N ASN A 94 -17.44 9.82 -19.07
CA ASN A 94 -18.10 9.27 -17.90
C ASN A 94 -17.40 7.99 -17.41
N GLN A 95 -17.02 7.10 -18.31
CA GLN A 95 -16.28 5.90 -17.98
C GLN A 95 -14.91 6.24 -17.37
N ALA A 96 -14.17 7.17 -17.96
CA ALA A 96 -12.86 7.61 -17.44
C ALA A 96 -12.99 8.28 -16.06
N SER A 97 -13.96 9.18 -15.90
CA SER A 97 -14.25 9.85 -14.63
C SER A 97 -14.62 8.84 -13.55
N ASN A 98 -15.55 7.92 -13.83
CA ASN A 98 -15.94 6.88 -12.88
C ASN A 98 -14.76 5.99 -12.50
N ALA A 99 -13.95 5.55 -13.48
CA ALA A 99 -12.77 4.73 -13.19
C ALA A 99 -11.74 5.45 -12.28
N ILE A 100 -11.52 6.75 -12.49
CA ILE A 100 -10.64 7.57 -11.65
C ILE A 100 -11.25 7.76 -10.24
N SER A 101 -12.56 8.01 -10.14
CA SER A 101 -13.26 8.14 -8.87
C SER A 101 -13.26 6.84 -8.07
N ASP A 102 -13.48 5.70 -8.72
CA ASP A 102 -13.52 4.38 -8.10
C ASP A 102 -12.16 4.03 -7.50
N ILE A 103 -11.06 4.27 -8.22
CA ILE A 103 -9.72 4.01 -7.67
C ILE A 103 -9.37 4.99 -6.55
N ALA A 104 -9.88 6.23 -6.60
CA ALA A 104 -9.70 7.20 -5.53
C ALA A 104 -10.42 6.75 -4.25
N ALA A 105 -11.65 6.27 -4.36
CA ALA A 105 -12.41 5.72 -3.25
C ALA A 105 -11.71 4.49 -2.64
N GLN A 106 -11.15 3.61 -3.48
CA GLN A 106 -10.35 2.47 -3.01
C GLN A 106 -9.09 2.93 -2.25
N LEU A 107 -8.37 3.93 -2.76
CA LEU A 107 -7.18 4.48 -2.10
C LEU A 107 -7.55 5.13 -0.75
N PHE A 108 -8.65 5.87 -0.71
CA PHE A 108 -9.16 6.50 0.52
C PHE A 108 -9.55 5.43 1.55
N GLY A 109 -10.33 4.43 1.15
CA GLY A 109 -10.72 3.32 2.02
C GLY A 109 -9.51 2.53 2.53
N PHE A 110 -8.51 2.30 1.68
CA PHE A 110 -7.24 1.71 2.10
C PHE A 110 -6.54 2.56 3.18
N ALA A 111 -6.49 3.88 2.99
CA ALA A 111 -5.89 4.81 3.94
C ALA A 111 -6.60 4.82 5.31
N GLU A 112 -7.93 4.69 5.35
CA GLU A 112 -8.69 4.58 6.61
C GLU A 112 -8.41 3.28 7.37
N THR A 113 -8.13 2.19 6.65
CA THR A 113 -7.83 0.88 7.25
C THR A 113 -6.36 0.67 7.58
N LEU A 114 -5.51 1.66 7.33
CA LEU A 114 -4.07 1.51 7.45
C LEU A 114 -3.66 1.42 8.94
N PRO A 115 -2.93 0.38 9.36
CA PRO A 115 -2.43 0.28 10.74
C PRO A 115 -1.44 1.42 11.00
N LYS A 116 -1.27 1.85 12.26
CA LYS A 116 -0.39 2.98 12.63
C LYS A 116 1.07 2.81 12.19
N PHE A 117 1.56 1.57 12.11
CA PHE A 117 2.92 1.26 11.70
C PHE A 117 2.88 0.47 10.38
N HIS A 118 3.32 1.10 9.29
CA HIS A 118 3.18 0.57 7.93
C HIS A 118 4.42 0.88 7.05
N PRO A 119 5.58 0.28 7.31
CA PRO A 119 6.80 0.60 6.59
C PRO A 119 6.68 0.40 5.08
N GLY A 120 7.18 1.37 4.29
CA GLY A 120 7.16 1.32 2.83
C GLY A 120 5.85 1.79 2.17
N VAL A 121 4.86 2.20 2.96
CA VAL A 121 3.62 2.82 2.49
C VAL A 121 3.58 4.28 2.97
N PRO A 122 3.16 5.27 2.14
CA PRO A 122 2.94 6.64 2.59
C PRO A 122 1.95 6.73 3.76
N SER A 123 2.00 7.81 4.54
CA SER A 123 1.05 8.02 5.64
C SER A 123 -0.39 8.06 5.14
N ALA A 124 -1.32 7.66 6.01
CA ALA A 124 -2.76 7.71 5.70
C ALA A 124 -3.20 9.10 5.19
N GLU A 125 -2.70 10.18 5.80
CA GLU A 125 -2.97 11.56 5.35
C GLU A 125 -2.53 11.79 3.90
N LYS A 126 -1.29 11.42 3.55
CA LYS A 126 -0.79 11.55 2.17
C LYS A 126 -1.61 10.72 1.19
N LEU A 127 -2.00 9.51 1.57
CA LEU A 127 -2.85 8.68 0.72
C LEU A 127 -4.24 9.30 0.52
N LYS A 128 -4.81 9.93 1.56
CA LYS A 128 -6.06 10.69 1.46
C LYS A 128 -5.90 11.92 0.57
N ASP A 129 -4.79 12.64 0.66
CA ASP A 129 -4.49 13.78 -0.23
C ASP A 129 -4.40 13.34 -1.70
N ALA A 130 -3.70 12.23 -1.97
CA ALA A 130 -3.65 11.64 -3.31
C ALA A 130 -5.03 11.19 -3.81
N ALA A 131 -5.86 10.61 -2.93
CA ALA A 131 -7.23 10.25 -3.26
C ALA A 131 -8.09 11.49 -3.57
N GLN A 132 -7.96 12.56 -2.79
CA GLN A 132 -8.65 13.83 -3.07
C GLN A 132 -8.19 14.44 -4.39
N ALA A 133 -6.90 14.39 -4.70
CA ALA A 133 -6.37 14.84 -5.98
C ALA A 133 -6.93 14.02 -7.16
N LEU A 134 -7.11 12.70 -6.99
CA LEU A 134 -7.77 11.84 -7.98
C LEU A 134 -9.26 12.16 -8.16
N ILE A 135 -10.00 12.41 -7.06
CA ILE A 135 -11.40 12.86 -7.14
C ILE A 135 -11.48 14.20 -7.87
N GLY A 136 -10.56 15.13 -7.54
CA GLY A 136 -10.41 16.39 -8.24
C GLY A 136 -10.15 16.19 -9.73
N LEU A 137 -9.23 15.29 -10.09
CA LEU A 137 -8.91 14.95 -11.48
C LEU A 137 -10.14 14.40 -12.22
N SER A 138 -10.88 13.48 -11.61
CA SER A 138 -12.11 12.91 -12.16
C SER A 138 -13.14 14.00 -12.48
N ASN A 139 -13.36 14.94 -11.56
CA ASN A 139 -14.25 16.08 -11.78
C ASN A 139 -13.69 17.05 -12.82
N GLY A 140 -12.36 17.17 -12.90
CA GLY A 140 -11.64 18.02 -13.84
C GLY A 140 -11.70 17.56 -15.29
N LEU A 141 -12.27 16.39 -15.59
CA LEU A 141 -12.57 15.96 -16.96
C LEU A 141 -13.67 16.84 -17.60
N TYR A 142 -14.44 17.57 -16.79
CA TYR A 142 -15.56 18.36 -17.24
C TYR A 142 -15.34 19.84 -17.00
N LEU A 143 -15.65 20.64 -18.02
CA LEU A 143 -15.75 22.09 -17.89
C LEU A 143 -17.07 22.43 -17.18
N PRO A 144 -17.07 23.45 -16.30
CA PRO A 144 -18.30 24.04 -15.79
C PRO A 144 -19.26 24.40 -16.92
N ASN A 145 -20.56 24.14 -16.70
CA ASN A 145 -21.61 24.39 -17.68
C ASN A 145 -21.56 25.84 -18.19
N GLY A 146 -21.49 26.03 -19.51
CA GLY A 146 -21.62 27.36 -20.13
C GLY A 146 -20.32 28.15 -20.33
N ILE A 147 -19.14 27.54 -20.16
CA ILE A 147 -17.86 28.21 -20.48
C ILE A 147 -17.70 28.48 -21.98
N LYS A 148 -18.38 27.73 -22.86
CA LYS A 148 -18.48 28.14 -24.28
C LYS A 148 -19.33 29.41 -24.49
N ALA A 149 -20.15 29.82 -23.53
CA ALA A 149 -21.04 30.98 -23.63
C ALA A 149 -20.47 32.26 -23.00
N ASN A 150 -19.62 32.17 -21.97
CA ASN A 150 -18.94 33.33 -21.37
C ASN A 150 -17.43 33.26 -21.61
N ARG A 151 -16.98 34.12 -22.51
CA ARG A 151 -15.66 34.21 -23.13
C ARG A 151 -14.57 34.75 -22.18
N THR A 152 -14.52 34.30 -20.92
CA THR A 152 -13.65 34.88 -19.88
C THR A 152 -12.64 33.91 -19.27
N GLU A 153 -12.86 32.59 -19.34
CA GLU A 153 -11.93 31.60 -18.80
C GLU A 153 -11.23 30.83 -19.93
N ASP A 154 -9.90 30.89 -19.96
CA ASP A 154 -9.08 30.12 -20.89
C ASP A 154 -9.18 28.62 -20.53
N PRO A 155 -9.65 27.75 -21.46
CA PRO A 155 -9.71 26.31 -21.25
C PRO A 155 -8.37 25.67 -20.80
N SER A 156 -7.24 26.32 -21.11
CA SER A 156 -5.90 25.88 -20.69
C SER A 156 -5.71 25.79 -19.16
N ILE A 157 -6.50 26.55 -18.39
CA ILE A 157 -6.46 26.55 -16.92
C ILE A 157 -6.87 25.18 -16.38
N TYR A 158 -7.89 24.55 -16.96
CA TYR A 158 -8.39 23.25 -16.52
C TYR A 158 -7.40 22.14 -16.82
N THR A 159 -6.78 22.17 -18.01
CA THR A 159 -5.68 21.26 -18.37
C THR A 159 -4.50 21.42 -17.41
N THR A 160 -4.10 22.66 -17.10
CA THR A 160 -3.00 22.94 -16.15
C THR A 160 -3.32 22.44 -14.73
N GLN A 161 -4.55 22.62 -14.25
CA GLN A 161 -4.98 22.09 -12.95
C GLN A 161 -4.94 20.55 -12.94
N ASN A 162 -5.39 19.90 -14.01
CA ASN A 162 -5.34 18.45 -14.12
C ASN A 162 -3.89 17.95 -14.17
N GLU A 163 -2.99 18.63 -14.88
CA GLU A 163 -1.55 18.34 -14.87
C GLU A 163 -0.95 18.44 -13.47
N ASN A 164 -1.27 19.50 -12.73
CA ASN A 164 -0.79 19.68 -11.36
C ASN A 164 -1.28 18.56 -10.45
N ARG A 165 -2.57 18.21 -10.51
CA ARG A 165 -3.13 17.07 -9.77
C ARG A 165 -2.42 15.77 -10.10
N VAL A 166 -2.17 15.49 -11.38
CA VAL A 166 -1.43 14.29 -11.80
C VAL A 166 0.00 14.30 -11.26
N ASN A 167 0.67 15.45 -11.24
CA ASN A 167 2.01 15.57 -10.66
C ASN A 167 2.00 15.37 -9.15
N ASP A 168 1.02 15.89 -8.44
CA ASP A 168 0.85 15.69 -7.00
C ASP A 168 0.62 14.21 -6.67
N ILE A 169 -0.30 13.56 -7.40
CA ILE A 169 -0.56 12.11 -7.26
C ILE A 169 0.75 11.32 -7.50
N ARG A 170 1.50 11.65 -8.54
CA ARG A 170 2.76 10.97 -8.85
C ARG A 170 3.82 11.18 -7.78
N SER A 171 3.93 12.40 -7.26
CA SER A 171 4.87 12.74 -6.20
C SER A 171 4.56 11.97 -4.91
N ILE A 172 3.30 12.01 -4.47
CA ILE A 172 2.85 11.35 -3.25
C ILE A 172 3.03 9.82 -3.34
N LEU A 173 2.64 9.23 -4.47
CA LEU A 173 2.70 7.78 -4.66
C LEU A 173 4.10 7.30 -5.08
N GLY A 174 5.02 8.19 -5.40
CA GLY A 174 6.35 7.85 -5.92
C GLY A 174 6.28 7.13 -7.27
N LEU A 175 5.51 7.68 -8.21
CA LEU A 175 5.38 7.20 -9.58
C LEU A 175 6.38 7.91 -10.50
N SER A 176 7.01 7.16 -11.40
CA SER A 176 7.89 7.74 -12.41
C SER A 176 7.09 8.50 -13.47
N LYS A 177 7.67 9.59 -14.00
CA LYS A 177 7.10 10.26 -15.18
C LYS A 177 7.24 9.33 -16.40
N PRO A 178 6.19 9.19 -17.23
CA PRO A 178 6.32 8.47 -18.48
C PRO A 178 7.36 9.18 -19.36
N LYS A 179 8.23 8.41 -20.03
CA LYS A 179 9.12 8.97 -21.05
C LYS A 179 8.24 9.47 -22.19
N GLU A 180 8.16 10.79 -22.36
CA GLU A 180 7.61 11.35 -23.60
C GLU A 180 8.58 10.95 -24.72
N LYS A 181 8.07 10.28 -25.75
CA LYS A 181 8.87 9.93 -26.91
C LYS A 181 9.28 11.24 -27.58
N GLU A 182 10.59 11.50 -27.61
CA GLU A 182 11.23 12.48 -28.50
C GLU A 182 10.87 12.22 -29.97
#